data_AF-A0A7X8J8H9-F1
#
_entry.id   AF-A0A7X8J8H9-F1
#
_cell.length_a   1.000
_cell.length_b   1.000
_cell.length_c   1.000
_cell.angle_alpha   90.00
_cell.angle_beta   90.00
_cell.angle_gamma   90.00
#
_symmetry.space_group_name_H-M   'P 1'
#
loop_
_entity.id
_entity.type
_entity.pdbx_description
1 polymer ?
#
loop_
_entity_poly.entity_id
_entity_poly.type
_entity_poly.pdbx_seq_one_letter_code
_entity_poly.pdbx_strand_id
1 'polypeptide(L)'
;MRRQYVKGLGTADLMKKYDRQSLEKVLPLIRPYRGLLMGAVGALILFNSVGLTMPWMMKIALDRVIPNADYMLFWVLCGAMMIIYTGRSMLRYVASYMVDYTGIRIMVDLRQKVFRHLQSLSLRFYEEYRTGKLISNVISDVALLQVLVRTMTQLGEQIFQLLLIAMLLVVINWKMGLLVFLSLPIHFL
;
A
#
# COMPACT_ATOMS: atom_id res chain seq x y z
N MET A 1 23.10 27.59 26.49
CA MET A 1 22.28 28.70 25.94
C MET A 1 21.73 28.33 24.55
N ARG A 2 20.69 27.47 24.45
CA ARG A 2 20.18 26.96 23.15
C ARG A 2 18.64 26.88 23.09
N ARG A 3 17.94 27.80 23.77
CA ARG A 3 16.46 27.74 23.96
C ARG A 3 15.65 28.84 23.26
N GLN A 4 16.25 29.71 22.43
CA GLN A 4 15.55 30.85 21.83
C GLN A 4 15.20 30.74 20.33
N TYR A 5 15.50 29.62 19.65
CA TYR A 5 15.25 29.50 18.20
C TYR A 5 13.92 28.85 17.79
N VAL A 6 13.02 28.52 18.73
CA VAL A 6 11.78 27.74 18.44
C VAL A 6 10.52 28.61 18.43
N LYS A 7 10.63 29.94 18.37
CA LYS A 7 9.45 30.85 18.46
C LYS A 7 8.89 31.35 17.12
N GLY A 8 9.36 30.85 15.97
CA GLY A 8 8.96 31.35 14.65
C GLY A 8 8.65 30.31 13.57
N LEU A 9 8.72 29.01 13.86
CA LEU A 9 8.22 27.99 12.94
C LEU A 9 6.91 27.43 13.50
N GLY A 10 5.85 27.47 12.70
CA GLY A 10 4.62 26.78 13.03
C GLY A 10 4.94 25.31 13.33
N THR A 11 4.28 24.73 14.33
CA THR A 11 4.41 23.31 14.67
C THR A 11 4.25 22.39 13.46
N ALA A 12 3.42 22.79 12.49
CA ALA A 12 3.28 22.14 11.18
C ALA A 12 4.56 22.18 10.33
N ASP A 13 5.27 23.31 10.29
CA ASP A 13 6.52 23.44 9.55
C ASP A 13 7.67 22.67 10.21
N LEU A 14 7.68 22.61 11.55
CA LEU A 14 8.63 21.79 12.31
C LEU A 14 8.38 20.30 12.08
N MET A 15 7.11 19.85 12.12
CA MET A 15 6.75 18.47 11.79
C MET A 15 7.11 18.13 10.34
N LYS A 16 6.76 18.98 9.38
CA LYS A 16 7.03 18.78 7.95
C LYS A 16 8.54 18.73 7.65
N LYS A 17 9.35 19.55 8.32
CA LYS A 17 10.81 19.56 8.17
C LYS A 17 11.46 18.32 8.79
N TYR A 18 10.98 17.87 9.96
CA TYR A 18 11.47 16.67 10.63
C TYR A 18 11.11 15.39 9.86
N ASP A 19 9.90 15.34 9.28
CA ASP A 19 9.42 14.25 8.44
C ASP A 19 10.25 14.12 7.15
N ARG A 20 10.51 15.23 6.45
CA ARG A 20 11.30 15.23 5.21
C ARG A 20 12.74 14.78 5.42
N GLN A 21 13.41 15.25 6.48
CA GLN A 21 14.78 14.84 6.81
C GLN A 21 14.89 13.38 7.24
N SER A 22 13.82 12.83 7.82
CA SER A 22 13.74 11.43 8.21
C SER A 22 13.51 10.53 6.98
N LEU A 23 12.61 10.94 6.08
CA LEU A 23 12.35 10.25 4.82
C LEU A 23 13.59 10.20 3.91
N GLU A 24 14.36 11.29 3.82
CA GLU A 24 15.60 11.37 3.03
C GLU A 24 16.67 10.38 3.51
N LYS A 25 16.71 10.07 4.81
CA LYS A 25 17.65 9.08 5.37
C LYS A 25 17.19 7.63 5.20
N VAL A 26 15.90 7.41 4.99
CA VAL A 26 15.28 6.08 4.83
C VAL A 26 15.18 5.65 3.37
N LEU A 27 14.97 6.61 2.47
CA LEU A 27 14.96 6.42 1.01
C LEU A 27 16.13 5.56 0.46
N PRO A 28 17.39 5.70 0.96
CA PRO A 28 18.51 4.87 0.55
C PRO A 28 18.35 3.39 0.93
N LEU A 29 17.67 3.05 2.04
CA LEU A 29 17.43 1.66 2.45
C LEU A 29 16.41 0.94 1.56
N ILE A 30 15.45 1.69 1.01
CA ILE A 30 14.39 1.14 0.15
C ILE A 30 14.84 1.08 -1.33
N ARG A 31 15.77 1.94 -1.73
CA ARG A 31 16.30 2.05 -3.10
C ARG A 31 16.71 0.72 -3.77
N PRO A 32 17.42 -0.22 -3.12
CA PRO A 32 17.78 -1.49 -3.74
C PRO A 32 16.58 -2.40 -4.04
N TYR A 33 15.44 -2.19 -3.38
CA TYR A 33 14.23 -3.02 -3.51
C TYR A 33 13.17 -2.42 -4.45
N ARG A 34 13.48 -1.33 -5.16
CA ARG A 34 12.55 -0.65 -6.07
C ARG A 34 11.97 -1.55 -7.17
N GLY A 35 12.76 -2.52 -7.66
CA GLY A 35 12.28 -3.47 -8.67
C GLY A 35 11.13 -4.35 -8.16
N LEU A 36 11.24 -4.87 -6.93
CA LEU A 36 10.15 -5.67 -6.32
C LEU A 36 8.92 -4.80 -6.06
N LEU A 37 9.10 -3.58 -5.56
CA LEU A 37 7.99 -2.65 -5.33
C LEU A 37 7.29 -2.24 -6.63
N MET A 38 8.04 -2.00 -7.71
CA MET A 38 7.47 -1.76 -9.04
C MET A 38 6.68 -2.97 -9.55
N GLY A 39 7.20 -4.18 -9.34
CA GLY A 39 6.46 -5.41 -9.63
C GLY A 39 5.16 -5.53 -8.84
N ALA A 40 5.20 -5.19 -7.54
CA ALA A 40 4.00 -5.17 -6.70
C ALA A 40 2.97 -4.15 -7.20
N VAL A 41 3.39 -2.92 -7.53
CA VAL A 41 2.52 -1.89 -8.11
C VAL A 41 1.92 -2.36 -9.43
N GLY A 42 2.70 -2.98 -10.31
CA GLY A 42 2.20 -3.55 -11.57
C GLY A 42 1.14 -4.64 -11.32
N ALA A 43 1.39 -5.54 -10.39
CA ALA A 43 0.43 -6.57 -9.99
C ALA A 43 -0.86 -5.98 -9.38
N LEU A 44 -0.76 -4.89 -8.61
CA LEU A 44 -1.92 -4.18 -8.07
C LEU A 44 -2.73 -3.45 -9.14
N ILE A 45 -2.08 -2.86 -10.14
CA ILE A 45 -2.77 -2.23 -11.27
C ILE A 45 -3.55 -3.31 -12.04
N LEU A 46 -2.90 -4.43 -12.39
CA LEU A 46 -3.56 -5.55 -13.05
C LEU A 46 -4.70 -6.11 -12.21
N PHE A 47 -4.48 -6.29 -10.91
CA PHE A 47 -5.51 -6.70 -9.97
C PHE A 47 -6.72 -5.79 -10.11
N ASN A 48 -6.54 -4.47 -9.96
CA ASN A 48 -7.64 -3.49 -10.01
C ASN A 48 -8.37 -3.50 -11.35
N SER A 49 -7.62 -3.58 -12.46
CA SER A 49 -8.18 -3.69 -13.81
C SER A 49 -9.08 -4.91 -13.97
N VAL A 50 -8.64 -6.09 -13.50
CA VAL A 50 -9.44 -7.33 -13.53
C VAL A 50 -10.70 -7.21 -12.64
N GLY A 51 -10.65 -6.38 -11.60
CA GLY A 51 -11.82 -6.13 -10.73
C GLY A 51 -12.97 -5.43 -11.40
N LEU A 52 -12.68 -4.58 -12.39
CA LEU A 52 -13.70 -3.84 -13.14
C LEU A 52 -14.50 -4.75 -14.07
N THR A 53 -13.97 -5.92 -14.41
CA THR A 53 -14.70 -6.95 -15.15
C THR A 53 -15.90 -7.46 -14.36
N MET A 54 -15.84 -7.47 -13.02
CA MET A 54 -16.88 -8.02 -12.16
C MET A 54 -18.23 -7.28 -12.28
N PRO A 55 -18.30 -5.92 -12.20
CA PRO A 55 -19.52 -5.17 -12.52
C PRO A 55 -20.11 -5.47 -13.89
N TRP A 56 -19.26 -5.62 -14.92
CA TRP A 56 -19.70 -5.93 -16.27
C TRP A 56 -20.30 -7.33 -16.38
N MET A 57 -19.69 -8.33 -15.73
CA MET A 57 -20.23 -9.69 -15.67
C MET A 57 -21.58 -9.71 -14.93
N MET A 58 -21.69 -8.95 -13.84
CA MET A 58 -22.96 -8.80 -13.12
C MET A 58 -24.04 -8.18 -14.00
N LYS A 59 -23.70 -7.16 -14.80
CA LYS A 59 -24.63 -6.57 -15.77
C LYS A 59 -25.13 -7.62 -16.78
N ILE A 60 -24.24 -8.45 -17.32
CA ILE A 60 -24.63 -9.52 -18.27
C ILE A 60 -25.54 -10.56 -17.59
N ALA A 61 -25.24 -10.93 -16.34
CA ALA A 61 -26.09 -11.83 -15.57
C ALA A 61 -27.51 -11.27 -15.43
N LEU A 62 -27.64 -10.00 -15.02
CA LEU A 62 -28.93 -9.36 -14.81
C LEU A 62 -29.70 -9.11 -16.11
N ASP A 63 -29.02 -8.64 -17.15
CA ASP A 63 -29.67 -8.18 -18.40
C ASP A 63 -29.99 -9.35 -19.36
N ARG A 64 -29.22 -10.45 -19.31
CA ARG A 64 -29.36 -11.54 -20.29
C ARG A 64 -29.74 -12.88 -19.69
N VAL A 65 -29.22 -13.24 -18.52
CA VAL A 65 -29.45 -14.56 -17.93
C VAL A 65 -30.82 -14.62 -17.23
N ILE A 66 -31.14 -13.62 -16.41
CA ILE A 66 -32.41 -13.57 -15.68
C ILE A 66 -33.63 -13.46 -16.63
N PRO A 67 -33.64 -12.59 -17.66
CA PRO A 67 -34.83 -12.42 -18.49
C PRO A 67 -35.09 -13.59 -19.44
N ASN A 68 -34.04 -14.27 -19.91
CA ASN A 68 -34.15 -15.34 -20.91
C ASN A 68 -34.10 -16.76 -20.30
N ALA A 69 -33.92 -16.88 -18.98
CA ALA A 69 -33.75 -18.15 -18.27
C ALA A 69 -32.68 -19.08 -18.92
N ASP A 70 -31.61 -18.50 -19.45
CA ASP A 70 -30.54 -19.25 -20.13
C ASP A 70 -29.58 -19.86 -19.11
N TYR A 71 -29.88 -21.10 -18.70
CA TYR A 71 -29.08 -21.86 -17.73
C TYR A 71 -27.68 -22.20 -18.25
N MET A 72 -27.49 -22.32 -19.57
CA MET A 72 -26.16 -22.61 -20.14
C MET A 72 -25.26 -21.38 -20.00
N LEU A 73 -25.75 -20.21 -20.38
CA LEU A 73 -25.02 -18.95 -20.20
C LEU A 73 -24.74 -18.67 -18.72
N PHE A 74 -25.65 -19.04 -17.82
CA PHE A 74 -25.44 -18.95 -16.37
C PHE A 74 -24.23 -19.76 -15.91
N TRP A 75 -24.16 -21.05 -16.25
CA TRP A 75 -23.03 -21.91 -15.83
C TRP A 75 -21.69 -21.47 -16.42
N VAL A 76 -21.69 -21.03 -17.69
CA VAL A 76 -20.49 -20.47 -18.33
C VAL A 76 -20.02 -19.21 -17.60
N LEU A 77 -20.96 -18.31 -17.25
CA LEU A 77 -20.64 -17.09 -16.53
C LEU A 77 -20.10 -17.39 -15.12
N CYS A 78 -20.73 -18.32 -14.39
CA CYS A 78 -20.25 -18.78 -13.08
C CYS A 78 -18.83 -19.36 -13.16
N GLY A 79 -18.55 -20.21 -14.15
CA GLY A 79 -17.21 -20.76 -14.38
C GLY A 79 -16.19 -19.67 -14.70
N ALA A 80 -16.54 -18.73 -15.58
CA ALA A 80 -15.68 -17.60 -15.92
C ALA A 80 -15.40 -16.70 -14.70
N MET A 81 -16.42 -16.41 -13.88
CA MET A 81 -16.28 -15.63 -12.64
C MET A 81 -15.33 -16.33 -11.66
N MET A 82 -15.43 -17.64 -11.50
CA MET A 82 -14.57 -18.41 -10.62
C MET A 82 -13.09 -18.37 -11.07
N ILE A 83 -12.84 -18.51 -12.38
CA ILE A 83 -11.49 -18.41 -12.96
C ILE A 83 -10.93 -16.99 -12.76
N ILE A 84 -11.71 -15.96 -13.11
CA ILE A 84 -11.31 -14.56 -12.98
C ILE A 84 -11.03 -14.20 -11.52
N TYR A 85 -11.89 -14.63 -10.60
CA TYR A 85 -11.72 -14.39 -9.17
C TYR A 85 -10.46 -15.05 -8.63
N THR A 86 -10.18 -16.28 -9.04
CA THR A 86 -8.97 -17.01 -8.65
C THR A 86 -7.72 -16.31 -9.18
N GLY A 87 -7.69 -15.94 -10.46
CA GLY A 87 -6.59 -15.18 -11.06
C GLY A 87 -6.37 -13.82 -10.38
N ARG A 88 -7.47 -13.11 -10.07
CA ARG A 88 -7.43 -11.84 -9.33
C ARG A 88 -6.87 -12.03 -7.92
N SER A 89 -7.29 -13.08 -7.20
CA SER A 89 -6.74 -13.40 -5.87
C SER A 89 -5.24 -13.68 -5.93
N MET A 90 -4.78 -14.43 -6.95
CA MET A 90 -3.36 -14.69 -7.16
C MET A 90 -2.55 -13.42 -7.41
N LEU A 91 -3.05 -12.49 -8.23
CA LEU A 91 -2.39 -11.18 -8.44
C LEU A 91 -2.25 -10.40 -7.13
N ARG A 92 -3.30 -10.38 -6.30
CA ARG A 92 -3.26 -9.73 -4.97
C ARG A 92 -2.26 -10.41 -4.05
N TYR A 93 -2.22 -11.74 -4.05
CA TYR A 93 -1.27 -12.50 -3.26
C TYR A 93 0.17 -12.19 -3.65
N VAL A 94 0.49 -12.21 -4.96
CA VAL A 94 1.82 -11.88 -5.48
C VAL A 94 2.22 -10.45 -5.09
N ALA A 95 1.33 -9.47 -5.25
CA ALA A 95 1.60 -8.10 -4.84
C ALA A 95 1.90 -7.98 -3.33
N SER A 96 1.07 -8.60 -2.48
CA SER A 96 1.29 -8.58 -1.02
C SER A 96 2.61 -9.26 -0.66
N TYR A 97 2.88 -10.43 -1.25
CA TYR A 97 4.10 -11.18 -1.03
C TYR A 97 5.35 -10.35 -1.38
N MET A 98 5.35 -9.64 -2.51
CA MET A 98 6.47 -8.78 -2.91
C MET A 98 6.72 -7.64 -1.92
N VAL A 99 5.65 -7.02 -1.40
CA VAL A 99 5.76 -5.95 -0.38
C VAL A 99 6.28 -6.51 0.94
N ASP A 100 5.72 -7.61 1.42
CA ASP A 100 6.09 -8.23 2.69
C ASP A 100 7.52 -8.77 2.64
N TYR A 101 7.89 -9.45 1.57
CA TYR A 101 9.24 -9.95 1.32
C TYR A 101 10.27 -8.81 1.33
N THR A 102 9.95 -7.70 0.67
CA THR A 102 10.79 -6.50 0.66
C THR A 102 11.00 -5.95 2.07
N GLY A 103 9.93 -5.86 2.87
CA GLY A 103 10.02 -5.37 4.25
C GLY A 103 10.89 -6.26 5.14
N ILE A 104 10.72 -7.58 5.05
CA ILE A 104 11.54 -8.56 5.79
C ILE A 104 13.01 -8.45 5.40
N ARG A 105 13.31 -8.37 4.10
CA ARG A 105 14.68 -8.22 3.58
C ARG A 105 15.37 -6.97 4.10
N ILE A 106 14.69 -5.82 4.07
CA ILE A 106 15.21 -4.57 4.62
C ILE A 106 15.55 -4.71 6.11
N MET A 107 14.66 -5.36 6.88
CA MET A 107 14.88 -5.59 8.31
C MET A 107 16.09 -6.49 8.58
N VAL A 108 16.26 -7.56 7.80
CA VAL A 108 17.40 -8.48 7.92
C VAL A 108 18.72 -7.77 7.60
N ASP A 109 18.77 -7.01 6.51
CA ASP A 109 19.98 -6.28 6.11
C ASP A 109 20.40 -5.25 7.15
N LEU A 110 19.42 -4.55 7.74
CA LEU A 110 19.69 -3.58 8.78
C LEU A 110 20.20 -4.26 10.05
N ARG A 111 19.55 -5.34 10.48
CA ARG A 111 19.97 -6.11 11.63
C ARG A 111 21.43 -6.53 11.48
N GLN A 112 21.83 -7.02 10.31
CA GLN A 112 23.21 -7.36 10.01
C GLN A 112 24.17 -6.16 10.06
N LYS A 113 23.79 -5.00 9.49
CA LYS A 113 24.61 -3.78 9.54
C LYS A 113 24.83 -3.28 10.97
N VAL A 114 23.77 -3.27 11.77
CA VAL A 114 23.81 -2.85 13.18
C VAL A 114 24.69 -3.80 13.99
N PHE A 115 24.51 -5.12 13.85
CA PHE A 115 25.34 -6.09 14.56
C PHE A 115 26.82 -5.97 14.18
N ARG A 116 27.15 -5.84 12.89
CA ARG A 116 28.54 -5.63 12.46
C ARG A 116 29.15 -4.36 13.04
N HIS A 117 28.41 -3.26 13.04
CA HIS A 117 28.89 -2.01 13.61
C HIS A 117 29.11 -2.12 15.12
N LEU A 118 28.19 -2.77 15.84
CA LEU A 118 28.34 -3.03 17.27
C LEU A 118 29.57 -3.88 17.60
N GLN A 119 29.81 -4.94 16.84
CA GLN A 119 31.00 -5.78 17.04
C GLN A 119 32.31 -5.02 16.82
N SER A 120 32.31 -3.94 16.04
CA SER A 120 33.49 -3.08 15.79
C SER A 120 33.73 -2.00 16.87
N LEU A 121 32.81 -1.80 17.81
CA LEU A 121 32.90 -0.76 18.83
C LEU A 121 33.73 -1.23 20.04
N SER A 122 34.54 -0.32 20.59
CA SER A 122 35.39 -0.57 21.76
C SER A 122 34.59 -0.83 23.03
N LEU A 123 35.14 -1.61 23.98
CA LEU A 123 34.54 -1.93 25.28
C LEU A 123 34.03 -0.69 26.05
N ARG A 124 34.75 0.44 25.97
CA ARG A 124 34.39 1.71 26.63
C ARG A 124 33.04 2.28 26.16
N PHE A 125 32.65 2.03 24.91
CA PHE A 125 31.34 2.45 24.38
C PHE A 125 30.19 1.65 25.01
N TYR A 126 30.44 0.39 25.38
CA TYR A 126 29.46 -0.48 26.03
C TYR A 126 29.24 -0.13 27.51
N GLU A 127 30.24 0.45 28.18
CA GLU A 127 30.12 0.93 29.56
C GLU A 127 29.34 2.25 29.66
N GLU A 128 29.43 3.10 28.63
CA GLU A 128 28.84 4.45 28.64
C GLU A 128 27.42 4.49 28.03
N TYR A 129 27.09 3.57 27.10
CA TYR A 129 25.79 3.55 26.41
C TYR A 129 25.07 2.20 26.58
N ARG A 130 23.79 2.25 26.98
CA ARG A 130 22.87 1.09 26.98
C ARG A 130 22.60 0.60 25.55
N THR A 131 23.52 -0.17 24.99
CA THR A 131 23.52 -0.69 23.61
C THR A 131 22.25 -1.46 23.26
N GLY A 132 21.64 -2.17 24.21
CA GLY A 132 20.35 -2.86 24.00
C GLY A 132 19.20 -1.92 23.61
N LYS A 133 19.16 -0.70 24.15
CA LYS A 133 18.13 0.30 23.81
C LYS A 133 18.32 0.85 22.40
N LEU A 134 19.58 1.07 21.99
CA LEU A 134 19.88 1.54 20.63
C LEU A 134 19.47 0.51 19.58
N ILE A 135 19.76 -0.78 19.81
CA ILE A 135 19.34 -1.86 18.91
C ILE A 135 17.81 -1.95 18.84
N SER A 136 17.14 -1.92 19.98
CA SER A 136 15.68 -2.02 20.05
C SER A 136 15.01 -0.85 19.30
N ASN A 137 15.54 0.37 19.45
CA ASN A 137 15.05 1.53 18.72
C ASN A 137 15.24 1.36 17.20
N VAL A 138 16.42 0.95 16.74
CA VAL A 138 16.67 0.79 15.29
C VAL A 138 15.78 -0.30 14.68
N ILE A 139 15.56 -1.41 15.39
CA ILE A 139 14.65 -2.47 14.94
C ILE A 139 13.21 -1.95 14.89
N SER A 140 12.78 -1.24 15.94
CA SER A 140 11.41 -0.70 16.02
C SER A 140 11.16 0.34 14.93
N ASP A 141 12.12 1.23 14.69
CA ASP A 141 12.02 2.27 13.65
C ASP A 141 11.83 1.64 12.27
N VAL A 142 12.49 0.52 11.99
CA VAL A 142 12.38 -0.15 10.69
C VAL A 142 11.13 -0.99 10.52
N ALA A 143 10.62 -1.56 11.62
CA ALA A 143 9.27 -2.12 11.61
C ALA A 143 8.22 -1.03 11.30
N LEU A 144 8.36 0.17 11.88
CA LEU A 144 7.48 1.30 11.56
C LEU A 144 7.58 1.72 10.10
N LEU A 145 8.79 1.76 9.53
CA LEU A 145 8.98 2.07 8.11
C LEU A 145 8.35 1.02 7.18
N GLN A 146 8.42 -0.26 7.52
CA GLN A 146 7.73 -1.31 6.77
C GLN A 146 6.21 -1.07 6.77
N VAL A 147 5.64 -0.76 7.94
CA VAL A 147 4.21 -0.43 8.06
C VAL A 147 3.86 0.82 7.25
N LEU A 148 4.71 1.85 7.27
CA LEU A 148 4.51 3.07 6.48
C LEU A 148 4.52 2.78 4.98
N VAL A 149 5.50 2.02 4.46
CA VAL A 149 5.57 1.65 3.04
C VAL A 149 4.34 0.84 2.62
N ARG A 150 3.93 -0.13 3.46
CA ARG A 150 2.71 -0.91 3.24
C ARG A 150 1.47 -0.02 3.17
N THR A 151 1.33 0.89 4.13
CA THR A 151 0.21 1.82 4.19
C THR A 151 0.19 2.76 2.99
N MET A 152 1.33 3.34 2.61
CA MET A 152 1.42 4.21 1.43
C MET A 152 1.06 3.46 0.14
N THR A 153 1.52 2.22 -0.02
CA THR A 153 1.17 1.38 -1.17
C THR A 153 -0.33 1.09 -1.20
N GLN A 154 -0.92 0.77 -0.05
CA GLN A 154 -2.35 0.51 0.10
C GLN A 154 -3.20 1.76 -0.16
N LEU A 155 -2.78 2.94 0.31
CA LEU A 155 -3.47 4.20 0.04
C LEU A 155 -3.43 4.52 -1.45
N GLY A 156 -2.27 4.35 -2.10
CA GLY A 156 -2.14 4.51 -3.55
C GLY A 156 -3.08 3.58 -4.32
N GLU A 157 -3.15 2.30 -3.91
CA GLU A 157 -4.09 1.32 -4.47
C GLU A 157 -5.55 1.77 -4.30
N GLN A 158 -5.95 2.21 -3.11
CA GLN A 158 -7.32 2.64 -2.81
C GLN A 158 -7.72 3.87 -3.63
N ILE A 159 -6.84 4.87 -3.74
CA ILE A 159 -7.08 6.05 -4.57
C ILE A 159 -7.23 5.66 -6.03
N PHE A 160 -6.35 4.79 -6.54
CA PHE A 160 -6.41 4.30 -7.91
C PHE A 160 -7.71 3.53 -8.19
N GLN A 161 -8.11 2.65 -7.27
CA GLN A 161 -9.37 1.92 -7.36
C GLN A 161 -10.59 2.85 -7.35
N LEU A 162 -10.59 3.86 -6.48
CA LEU A 162 -11.65 4.87 -6.42
C LEU A 162 -11.79 5.61 -7.76
N LEU A 163 -10.67 6.07 -8.34
CA LEU A 163 -10.65 6.74 -9.64
C LEU A 163 -11.14 5.86 -10.77
N LEU A 164 -10.79 4.57 -10.78
CA LEU A 164 -11.25 3.61 -11.78
C LEU A 164 -12.76 3.38 -11.70
N ILE A 165 -13.31 3.20 -10.50
CA ILE A 165 -14.75 3.02 -10.30
C ILE A 165 -15.51 4.30 -10.70
N ALA A 166 -14.99 5.46 -10.31
CA ALA A 166 -15.53 6.77 -10.70
C ALA A 166 -15.67 6.89 -12.22
N MET A 167 -14.59 6.59 -12.94
CA MET A 167 -14.55 6.63 -14.40
C MET A 167 -15.55 5.64 -15.01
N LEU A 168 -15.59 4.41 -14.52
CA LEU A 168 -16.50 3.38 -15.01
C LEU A 168 -17.97 3.75 -14.83
N LEU A 169 -18.34 4.36 -13.70
CA LEU A 169 -19.71 4.83 -13.46
C LEU A 169 -20.11 5.94 -14.45
N VAL A 170 -19.23 6.89 -14.72
CA VAL A 170 -19.47 7.97 -15.68
C VAL A 170 -19.65 7.42 -17.10
N VAL A 171 -18.85 6.42 -17.49
CA VAL A 171 -18.94 5.76 -18.80
C VAL A 171 -20.23 4.96 -18.96
N ILE A 172 -20.69 4.26 -17.91
CA ILE A 172 -21.94 3.48 -17.96
C ILE A 172 -23.17 4.40 -17.98
N ASN A 173 -23.27 5.34 -17.04
CA ASN A 173 -24.38 6.30 -16.99
C ASN A 173 -24.00 7.51 -16.12
N TRP A 174 -23.66 8.62 -16.77
CA TRP A 174 -23.22 9.85 -16.09
C TRP A 174 -24.25 10.41 -15.10
N LYS A 175 -25.56 10.23 -15.34
CA LYS A 175 -26.63 10.70 -14.43
C LYS A 175 -26.66 9.91 -13.12
N MET A 176 -26.54 8.58 -13.21
CA MET A 176 -26.46 7.70 -12.04
C MET A 176 -25.15 7.93 -11.26
N GLY A 177 -24.03 8.13 -11.97
CA GLY A 177 -22.73 8.42 -11.35
C GLY A 177 -22.75 9.67 -10.48
N LEU A 178 -23.33 10.77 -10.97
CA LEU A 178 -23.45 12.03 -10.22
C LEU A 178 -24.27 11.89 -8.93
N LEU A 179 -25.35 11.12 -8.97
CA LEU A 179 -26.16 10.84 -7.78
C LEU A 179 -25.36 10.08 -6.71
N VAL A 180 -24.57 9.08 -7.11
CA VAL A 180 -23.71 8.34 -6.18
C VAL A 180 -22.63 9.25 -5.59
N PHE A 181 -21.98 10.09 -6.40
CA PHE A 181 -20.98 11.04 -5.91
C PHE A 181 -21.55 12.05 -4.90
N LEU A 182 -22.78 12.51 -5.12
CA LEU A 182 -23.47 13.41 -4.18
C LEU A 182 -23.84 12.71 -2.86
N SER A 183 -24.05 11.39 -2.87
CA SER A 183 -24.38 10.62 -1.66
C SER A 183 -23.19 10.38 -0.73
N LEU A 184 -21.96 10.38 -1.27
CA LEU A 184 -20.74 10.17 -0.48
C LEU A 184 -20.58 11.18 0.68
N PRO A 185 -20.61 12.51 0.46
CA PRO A 185 -20.47 13.48 1.56
C PRO A 185 -21.59 13.38 2.59
N ILE A 186 -22.79 12.94 2.20
CA ILE A 186 -23.93 12.76 3.11
C ILE A 186 -23.68 11.60 4.08
N HIS A 187 -23.03 10.52 3.63
CA HIS A 187 -22.70 9.39 4.51
C HIS A 187 -21.63 9.78 5.56
N PHE A 188 -20.71 10.69 5.23
CA PHE A 188 -19.61 11.07 6.13
C PHE A 188 -19.94 12.25 7.05
N LEU A 189 -21.10 12.90 6.86
CA LEU A 189 -21.62 13.97 7.73
C LEU A 189 -22.39 13.38 8.91
#